data_AF-S8C5Q9-F1
#
_entry.id   AF-S8C5Q9-F1
#
_cell.length_a   1.000
_cell.length_b   1.000
_cell.length_c   1.000
_cell.angle_alpha   90.00
_cell.angle_beta   90.00
_cell.angle_gamma   90.00
#
_symmetry.space_group_name_H-M   'P 1'
#
loop_
_entity.id
_entity.type
_entity.pdbx_description
1 polymer ?
#
loop_
_entity_poly.entity_id
_entity_poly.type
_entity_poly.pdbx_seq_one_letter_code
_entity_poly.pdbx_strand_id
1 'polypeptide(L)'
;ALLKHSTEAMRESRVADILSMMEPLSHKKMGFEEFCAATTSPYQLEALEKWEEIASAAFQNFEREGNRPVSVEELAQELNLGPTLYSLVRDWIRASDGKLSFVGYTKFLHGVTIRNSNSRNRQ
;
A
#
# COMPACT_ATOMS: atom_id res chain seq x y z
N ALA A 1 13.93 -24.41 2.91
CA ALA A 1 14.47 -24.52 4.28
C ALA A 1 13.52 -23.92 5.32
N LEU A 2 13.14 -22.64 5.21
CA LEU A 2 12.21 -21.96 6.14
C LEU A 2 10.86 -22.69 6.34
N LEU A 3 10.17 -23.06 5.26
CA LEU A 3 8.89 -23.78 5.35
C LEU A 3 9.02 -25.16 6.02
N LYS A 4 10.15 -25.86 5.79
CA LYS A 4 10.43 -27.20 6.33
C LYS A 4 10.64 -27.22 7.86
N HIS A 5 10.99 -26.08 8.45
CA HIS A 5 11.24 -25.91 9.88
C HIS A 5 10.29 -24.87 10.52
N SER A 6 9.13 -24.64 9.91
CA SER A 6 8.18 -23.63 10.39
C SER A 6 7.54 -24.04 11.72
N THR A 7 7.49 -23.10 12.66
CA THR A 7 6.72 -23.25 13.90
C THR A 7 5.24 -22.90 13.66
N GLU A 8 4.35 -23.23 14.61
CA GLU A 8 2.94 -22.83 14.56
C GLU A 8 2.80 -21.30 14.41
N ALA A 9 3.56 -20.54 15.23
CA ALA A 9 3.59 -19.08 15.16
C ALA A 9 4.10 -18.54 13.80
N MET A 10 5.00 -19.25 13.12
CA MET A 10 5.45 -18.87 11.78
C MET A 10 4.36 -19.12 10.71
N ARG A 11 3.54 -20.16 10.89
CA ARG A 11 2.37 -20.41 10.03
C ARG A 11 1.28 -19.36 10.27
N GLU A 12 0.99 -19.05 11.53
CA GLU A 12 -0.01 -18.03 11.91
C GLU A 12 0.38 -16.62 11.48
N SER A 13 1.68 -16.26 11.54
CA SER A 13 2.16 -14.95 11.11
C SER A 13 2.15 -14.74 9.59
N ARG A 14 1.95 -15.81 8.80
CA ARG A 14 1.87 -15.77 7.33
C ARG A 14 3.06 -15.09 6.64
N VAL A 15 4.22 -15.11 7.29
CA VAL A 15 5.45 -14.49 6.78
C VAL A 15 5.86 -15.05 5.42
N ALA A 16 5.64 -16.34 5.18
CA ALA A 16 5.92 -16.97 3.89
C ALA A 16 5.05 -16.39 2.76
N ASP A 17 3.75 -16.20 3.00
CA ASP A 17 2.85 -15.60 2.01
C ASP A 17 3.27 -14.17 1.67
N ILE A 18 3.64 -13.40 2.69
CA ILE A 18 4.11 -12.02 2.54
C ILE A 18 5.38 -11.98 1.69
N LEU A 19 6.33 -12.88 1.94
CA LEU A 19 7.55 -13.00 1.14
C LEU A 19 7.26 -13.38 -0.32
N SER A 20 6.33 -14.32 -0.55
CA SER A 20 5.90 -14.68 -1.90
C SER A 20 5.26 -13.50 -2.65
N MET A 21 4.50 -12.66 -1.95
CA MET A 21 3.91 -11.45 -2.55
C MET A 21 4.97 -10.41 -2.96
N MET A 22 6.17 -10.48 -2.39
CA MET A 22 7.31 -9.64 -2.73
C MET A 22 8.22 -10.25 -3.80
N GLU A 23 7.88 -11.41 -4.37
CA GLU A 23 8.63 -12.04 -5.47
C GLU A 23 8.94 -11.07 -6.63
N PRO A 24 8.02 -10.17 -7.06
CA PRO A 24 8.33 -9.19 -8.11
C PRO A 24 9.47 -8.23 -7.75
N LEU A 25 9.75 -8.06 -6.45
CA LEU A 25 10.82 -7.20 -5.92
C LEU A 25 12.12 -7.97 -5.65
N SER A 26 12.17 -9.28 -5.93
CA SER A 26 13.35 -10.14 -5.67
C SER A 26 14.64 -9.67 -6.34
N HIS A 27 14.53 -8.92 -7.44
CA HIS A 27 15.67 -8.31 -8.15
C HIS A 27 16.26 -7.10 -7.42
N LYS A 28 15.53 -6.52 -6.45
CA LYS A 28 16.01 -5.42 -5.62
C LYS A 28 16.57 -5.99 -4.32
N LYS A 29 17.79 -5.59 -3.97
CA LYS A 29 18.29 -5.80 -2.61
C LYS A 29 17.49 -4.90 -1.68
N MET A 30 16.97 -5.48 -0.60
CA MET A 30 16.16 -4.80 0.39
C MET A 30 16.76 -5.05 1.77
N GLY A 31 17.00 -3.98 2.53
CA GLY A 31 17.40 -4.06 3.93
C GLY A 31 16.27 -4.58 4.81
N PHE A 32 16.57 -4.92 6.07
CA PHE A 32 15.54 -5.39 7.00
C PHE A 32 14.48 -4.31 7.27
N GLU A 33 14.91 -3.06 7.43
CA GLU A 33 14.03 -1.92 7.68
C GLU A 33 13.11 -1.63 6.49
N GLU A 34 13.65 -1.72 5.28
CA GLU A 34 12.88 -1.56 4.04
C GLU A 34 11.85 -2.71 3.88
N PHE A 35 12.23 -3.93 4.26
CA PHE A 35 11.34 -5.08 4.30
C PHE A 35 10.22 -4.87 5.32
N CYS A 36 10.54 -4.45 6.54
CA CYS A 36 9.53 -4.13 7.56
C CYS A 36 8.58 -3.04 7.08
N ALA A 37 9.07 -1.97 6.46
CA ALA A 37 8.23 -0.90 5.92
C ALA A 37 7.29 -1.41 4.82
N ALA A 38 7.80 -2.19 3.86
CA ALA A 38 7.02 -2.69 2.73
C ALA A 38 6.01 -3.79 3.12
N THR A 39 6.24 -4.49 4.24
CA THR A 39 5.33 -5.54 4.73
C THR A 39 4.30 -5.05 5.75
N THR A 40 4.48 -3.83 6.28
CA THR A 40 3.55 -3.24 7.24
C THR A 40 2.26 -2.80 6.55
N SER A 41 1.12 -3.20 7.12
CA SER A 41 -0.20 -2.79 6.63
C SER A 41 -0.56 -1.40 7.14
N PRO A 42 -1.06 -0.48 6.29
CA PRO A 42 -1.67 0.78 6.70
C PRO A 42 -2.71 0.61 7.82
N TYR A 43 -3.55 -0.43 7.78
CA TYR A 43 -4.54 -0.70 8.84
C TYR A 43 -3.91 -1.01 10.20
N GLN A 44 -2.73 -1.63 10.21
CA GLN A 44 -2.00 -1.89 11.44
C GLN A 44 -1.39 -0.61 11.99
N LEU A 45 -0.95 0.30 11.12
CA LEU A 45 -0.44 1.61 11.51
C LEU A 45 -1.54 2.54 12.03
N GLU A 46 -2.75 2.45 11.48
CA GLU A 46 -3.92 3.20 11.95
C GLU A 46 -4.34 2.88 13.39
N ALA A 47 -4.06 1.66 13.85
CA ALA A 47 -4.35 1.27 15.23
C ALA A 47 -3.39 1.90 16.25
N LEU A 48 -2.31 2.55 15.80
CA LEU A 48 -1.37 3.25 16.67
C LEU A 48 -1.89 4.64 17.01
N GLU A 49 -1.71 5.05 18.27
CA GLU A 49 -2.10 6.39 18.75
C GLU A 49 -1.44 7.53 17.93
N LYS A 50 -0.28 7.26 17.32
CA LYS A 50 0.49 8.23 16.53
C LYS A 50 0.21 8.18 15.03
N TRP A 51 -0.86 7.52 14.59
CA TRP A 51 -1.18 7.39 13.17
C TRP A 51 -1.17 8.72 12.43
N GLU A 52 -1.76 9.77 13.00
CA GLU A 52 -1.84 11.09 12.36
C GLU A 52 -0.44 11.68 12.09
N GLU A 53 0.48 11.57 13.06
CA GLU A 53 1.88 12.01 12.90
C GLU A 53 2.60 11.18 11.83
N ILE A 54 2.43 9.85 11.86
CA ILE A 54 3.05 8.91 10.93
C ILE A 54 2.58 9.19 9.49
N ALA A 55 1.26 9.26 9.28
CA ALA A 55 0.66 9.49 7.98
C ALA A 55 1.04 10.86 7.43
N SER A 56 1.04 11.90 8.27
CA SER A 56 1.43 13.25 7.88
C SER A 56 2.90 13.32 7.46
N ALA A 57 3.80 12.71 8.22
CA ALA A 57 5.23 12.67 7.89
C ALA A 57 5.49 11.87 6.59
N ALA A 58 4.82 10.73 6.42
CA ALA A 58 4.92 9.93 5.20
C ALA A 58 4.41 10.72 3.97
N PHE A 59 3.27 11.41 4.12
CA PHE A 59 2.72 12.23 3.06
C PHE A 59 3.62 13.42 2.71
N GLN A 60 4.27 14.08 3.66
CA GLN A 60 5.23 15.16 3.35
C GLN A 60 6.41 14.68 2.51
N ASN A 61 6.93 13.49 2.80
CA ASN A 61 7.98 12.88 1.99
C ASN A 61 7.46 12.50 0.60
N PHE A 62 6.27 11.88 0.53
CA PHE A 62 5.61 11.59 -0.74
C PHE A 62 5.36 12.87 -1.57
N GLU A 63 4.90 13.94 -0.95
CA GLU A 63 4.61 15.23 -1.59
C GLU A 63 5.85 15.79 -2.30
N ARG A 64 7.03 15.64 -1.68
CA ARG A 64 8.29 16.13 -2.20
C ARG A 64 8.86 15.27 -3.33
N GLU A 65 8.79 13.95 -3.18
CA GLU A 65 9.58 13.02 -4.02
C GLU A 65 8.73 12.17 -4.98
N GLY A 66 7.48 11.90 -4.62
CA GLY A 66 6.63 10.91 -5.28
C GLY A 66 5.31 11.44 -5.82
N ASN A 67 4.79 12.56 -5.31
CA ASN A 67 3.47 13.07 -5.67
C ASN A 67 3.52 13.84 -6.98
N ARG A 68 3.22 13.13 -8.06
CA ARG A 68 3.18 13.66 -9.42
C ARG A 68 1.72 13.89 -9.82
N PRO A 69 1.45 14.83 -10.74
CA PRO A 69 0.13 14.95 -11.32
C PRO A 69 -0.34 13.61 -11.88
N VAL A 70 -1.59 13.25 -11.62
CA VAL A 70 -2.21 11.98 -12.03
C VAL A 70 -3.63 12.25 -12.50
N SER A 71 -4.04 11.62 -13.61
CA SER A 71 -5.41 11.70 -14.09
C SER A 71 -6.35 10.77 -13.30
N VAL A 72 -7.66 11.04 -13.40
CA VAL A 72 -8.69 10.16 -12.80
C VAL A 72 -8.61 8.77 -13.40
N GLU A 73 -8.38 8.69 -14.71
CA GLU A 73 -8.27 7.45 -15.48
C GLU A 73 -7.07 6.61 -15.02
N GLU A 74 -5.89 7.22 -14.90
CA GLU A 74 -4.68 6.55 -14.41
C GLU A 74 -4.88 6.06 -12.97
N LEU A 75 -5.38 6.91 -12.09
CA LEU A 75 -5.62 6.54 -10.69
C LEU A 75 -6.66 5.40 -10.57
N ALA A 76 -7.71 5.44 -11.38
CA ALA A 76 -8.73 4.39 -11.40
C ALA A 76 -8.19 3.06 -11.95
N GLN A 77 -7.34 3.09 -12.97
CA GLN A 77 -6.65 1.91 -13.49
C GLN A 77 -5.71 1.29 -12.46
N GLU A 78 -4.90 2.11 -11.78
CA GLU A 78 -4.08 1.68 -10.65
C GLU A 78 -4.93 1.10 -9.52
N LEU A 79 -6.19 1.51 -9.42
CA LEU A 79 -7.16 0.98 -8.47
C LEU A 79 -7.98 -0.23 -8.97
N ASN A 80 -7.77 -0.67 -10.21
CA ASN A 80 -8.59 -1.67 -10.91
C ASN A 80 -10.09 -1.37 -10.86
N LEU A 81 -10.46 -0.08 -10.91
CA LEU A 81 -11.84 0.37 -10.90
C LEU A 81 -12.44 0.32 -12.30
N GLY A 82 -13.70 -0.06 -12.41
CA GLY A 82 -14.45 0.04 -13.66
C GLY A 82 -14.81 1.50 -14.00
N PRO A 83 -15.10 1.83 -15.27
CA PRO A 83 -15.41 3.20 -15.71
C PRO A 83 -16.53 3.89 -14.92
N THR A 84 -17.51 3.13 -14.43
CA THR A 84 -18.63 3.64 -13.62
C THR A 84 -18.22 4.16 -12.25
N LEU A 85 -17.01 3.82 -11.78
CA LEU A 85 -16.48 4.16 -10.46
C LEU A 85 -15.40 5.26 -10.50
N TYR A 86 -15.08 5.80 -11.68
CA TYR A 86 -14.03 6.81 -11.84
C TYR A 86 -14.33 8.10 -11.06
N SER A 87 -15.61 8.44 -10.89
CA SER A 87 -16.01 9.60 -10.09
C SER A 87 -15.59 9.49 -8.62
N LEU A 88 -15.42 8.28 -8.07
CA LEU A 88 -15.05 8.07 -6.66
C LEU A 88 -13.66 8.61 -6.30
N VAL A 89 -12.76 8.63 -7.27
CA VAL A 89 -11.36 9.03 -7.06
C VAL A 89 -11.09 10.46 -7.51
N ARG A 90 -12.07 11.12 -8.12
CA ARG A 90 -11.95 12.51 -8.58
C ARG A 90 -11.62 13.44 -7.42
N ASP A 91 -12.29 13.28 -6.28
CA ASP A 91 -12.09 14.12 -5.11
C ASP A 91 -10.77 13.83 -4.36
N TRP A 92 -10.03 12.81 -4.80
CA TRP A 92 -8.73 12.47 -4.21
C TRP A 92 -7.62 13.30 -4.83
N ILE A 93 -7.86 13.86 -6.02
CA ILE A 93 -6.92 14.65 -6.80
C ILE A 93 -7.20 16.15 -6.56
N ARG A 94 -6.15 16.91 -6.24
CA ARG A 94 -6.24 18.36 -6.04
C ARG A 94 -6.45 19.07 -7.36
N ALA A 95 -7.46 19.94 -7.40
CA ALA A 95 -7.74 20.76 -8.58
C ALA A 95 -6.62 21.78 -8.91
N SER A 96 -5.79 22.14 -7.92
CA SER A 96 -4.74 23.16 -8.07
C SER A 96 -3.56 22.70 -8.92
N ASP A 97 -3.16 21.43 -8.81
CA ASP A 97 -1.92 20.90 -9.40
C ASP A 97 -2.06 19.48 -9.96
N GLY A 98 -3.26 18.89 -9.89
CA GLY A 98 -3.54 17.54 -10.38
C GLY A 98 -2.88 16.43 -9.56
N LYS A 99 -2.32 16.75 -8.38
CA LYS A 99 -1.64 15.77 -7.51
C LYS A 99 -2.61 15.13 -6.54
N LEU A 100 -2.25 13.97 -5.96
CA LEU A 100 -3.02 13.39 -4.87
C LEU A 100 -3.05 14.35 -3.67
N SER A 101 -4.21 14.48 -3.04
CA SER A 101 -4.38 15.12 -1.74
C SER A 101 -3.94 14.17 -0.62
N PHE A 102 -3.76 14.68 0.61
CA PHE A 102 -3.49 13.83 1.77
C PHE A 102 -4.59 12.77 1.98
N VAL A 103 -5.85 13.17 1.87
CA VAL A 103 -7.00 12.25 1.94
C VAL A 103 -6.98 11.24 0.80
N GLY A 104 -6.61 11.67 -0.41
CA GLY A 104 -6.44 10.78 -1.55
C GLY A 104 -5.33 9.75 -1.33
N TYR A 105 -4.20 10.19 -0.78
CA TYR A 105 -3.05 9.35 -0.44
C TYR A 105 -3.41 8.28 0.59
N THR A 106 -4.07 8.64 1.69
CA THR A 106 -4.46 7.66 2.72
C THR A 106 -5.45 6.64 2.14
N LYS A 107 -6.49 7.10 1.43
CA LYS A 107 -7.45 6.19 0.75
C LYS A 107 -6.78 5.28 -0.27
N PHE A 108 -5.79 5.78 -1.02
CA PHE A 108 -5.02 4.98 -1.97
C PHE A 108 -4.26 3.85 -1.26
N LEU A 109 -3.58 4.15 -0.15
CA LEU A 109 -2.88 3.14 0.67
C LEU A 109 -3.83 2.03 1.16
N HIS A 110 -5.05 2.38 1.58
CA HIS A 110 -6.07 1.39 1.98
C HIS A 110 -6.54 0.51 0.82
N GLY A 111 -6.77 1.10 -0.35
CA GLY A 111 -7.23 0.40 -1.55
C GLY A 111 -6.19 -0.58 -2.12
N VAL A 112 -4.91 -0.29 -1.98
CA VAL A 112 -3.80 -1.21 -2.34
C VAL A 112 -3.71 -2.36 -1.34
N THR A 113 -3.88 -2.08 -0.04
CA THR A 113 -3.77 -3.08 1.03
C THR A 113 -4.86 -4.16 0.97
N ILE A 114 -6.10 -3.78 0.62
CA ILE A 114 -7.20 -4.75 0.42
C ILE A 114 -6.91 -5.69 -0.76
N ARG A 115 -6.30 -5.19 -1.84
CA ARG A 115 -5.97 -6.03 -3.00
C ARG A 115 -4.86 -7.02 -2.70
N ASN A 116 -3.86 -6.62 -1.93
CA ASN A 116 -2.87 -7.53 -1.37
C ASN A 116 -3.52 -8.60 -0.47
N SER A 117 -4.69 -8.31 0.10
CA SER A 117 -5.46 -9.26 0.89
C SER A 117 -6.32 -10.20 0.05
N ASN A 118 -6.86 -9.73 -1.08
CA ASN A 118 -7.77 -10.51 -1.93
C ASN A 118 -7.05 -11.50 -2.86
N SER A 119 -5.77 -11.26 -3.21
CA SER A 119 -4.92 -12.30 -3.80
C SER A 119 -4.76 -13.52 -2.88
N ARG A 120 -5.01 -13.36 -1.56
CA ARG A 120 -4.94 -14.45 -0.57
C ARG A 120 -6.14 -15.40 -0.59
N ASN A 121 -7.25 -15.07 -1.28
CA ASN A 121 -8.45 -15.91 -1.34
C ASN A 121 -8.59 -16.69 -2.66
N ARG A 122 -7.55 -16.69 -3.51
CA ARG A 122 -7.51 -17.46 -4.76
C ARG A 122 -6.25 -18.32 -4.85
N GLN A 123 -5.96 -19.09 -3.80
CA GLN A 123 -5.11 -20.27 -3.84
C GLN A 123 -5.67 -21.33 -2.89
#